data_AF-A0A8J3AHW2-F1
#
_entry.id   AF-A0A8J3AHW2-F1
#
_cell.length_a   1.000
_cell.length_b   1.000
_cell.length_c   1.000
_cell.angle_alpha   90.00
_cell.angle_beta   90.00
_cell.angle_gamma   90.00
#
_symmetry.space_group_name_H-M   'P 1'
#
loop_
_entity.id
_entity.type
_entity.pdbx_description
1 polymer ?
#
loop_
_entity_poly.entity_id
_entity_poly.type
_entity_poly.pdbx_seq_one_letter_code
_entity_poly.pdbx_strand_id
1 'polypeptide(L)' 'MKNLAFTPAARNAETSMSKVLQSMHTDGEWVKTSICLRKQLRQACKSYAATHDTTIQQVIDEALTAYLNDHAI' A
#
# COMPACT_ATOMS: atom_id res chain seq x y z
N MET A 1 -2.63 19.25 9.84
CA MET A 1 -2.77 18.22 8.78
C MET A 1 -2.05 16.97 9.27
N LYS A 2 -2.75 15.84 9.43
CA LYS A 2 -2.13 14.59 9.94
C LYS A 2 -1.44 13.90 8.76
N ASN A 3 -0.12 13.72 8.83
CA ASN A 3 0.65 12.97 7.84
C ASN A 3 0.16 11.51 7.81
N LEU A 4 -0.53 11.12 6.73
CA LEU A 4 -0.94 9.74 6.43
C LEU A 4 0.17 8.94 5.72
N ALA A 5 1.41 9.43 5.74
CA ALA A 5 2.54 8.72 5.20
C ALA A 5 2.75 7.41 5.98
N PHE A 6 2.83 6.29 5.25
CA PHE A 6 3.20 4.99 5.79
C PHE A 6 4.41 5.13 6.73
N THR A 7 4.17 4.99 8.03
CA THR A 7 5.24 4.95 9.02
C THR A 7 5.61 3.48 9.16
N PRO A 8 6.79 3.06 8.70
CA PRO A 8 7.21 1.67 8.91
C PRO A 8 7.25 1.42 10.41
N ALA A 9 6.53 0.39 10.88
CA ALA A 9 6.61 -0.05 12.25
C ALA A 9 8.10 -0.19 12.62
N ALA A 10 8.53 0.52 13.66
CA ALA A 10 9.89 0.41 14.18
C ALA A 10 10.21 -1.09 14.32
N ARG A 11 11.26 -1.53 13.62
CA ARG A 11 11.75 -2.90 13.70
C ARG A 11 12.43 -3.07 15.06
N ASN A 12 11.61 -3.24 16.09
CA ASN A 12 12.07 -3.71 17.38
C ASN A 12 12.48 -5.17 17.14
N ALA A 13 13.72 -5.53 17.50
CA ALA A 13 14.32 -6.84 17.24
C ALA A 13 13.61 -8.02 17.96
N GLU A 14 12.51 -7.76 18.65
CA GLU A 14 11.66 -8.76 19.28
C GLU A 14 10.40 -8.95 18.44
N THR A 15 10.51 -9.84 17.43
CA THR A 15 9.33 -10.35 16.73
C THR A 15 8.63 -11.34 17.67
N SER A 16 7.85 -10.81 18.62
CA SER A 16 6.99 -11.64 19.46
C SER A 16 5.81 -12.13 18.63
N MET A 17 5.48 -13.42 18.73
CA MET A 17 4.34 -14.06 18.08
C MET A 17 3.02 -13.30 18.32
N SER A 18 2.89 -12.60 19.45
CA SER A 18 1.74 -11.76 19.76
C SER A 18 1.55 -10.61 18.78
N LYS A 19 2.63 -10.02 18.24
CA LYS A 19 2.55 -8.90 17.29
C LYS A 19 2.17 -9.36 15.88
N VAL A 20 2.56 -10.58 15.51
CA VAL A 20 2.13 -11.24 14.27
C VAL A 20 0.65 -11.62 14.34
N LEU A 21 0.20 -12.17 15.48
CA LEU A 21 -1.22 -12.44 15.73
C LEU A 21 -2.07 -11.16 15.75
N GLN A 22 -1.56 -10.05 16.29
CA GLN A 22 -2.28 -8.77 16.31
C GLN A 22 -2.47 -8.18 14.90
N SER A 23 -1.47 -8.31 14.01
CA SER A 23 -1.61 -7.85 12.60
C SER A 23 -2.55 -8.74 11.78
N MET A 24 -2.92 -9.93 12.26
CA MET A 24 -3.91 -10.79 11.58
C MET A 24 -5.36 -10.38 11.85
N HIS A 25 -5.62 -9.45 12.78
CA HIS A 25 -6.96 -9.07 13.22
C HIS A 25 -7.35 -7.62 12.92
N THR A 26 -6.56 -6.89 12.13
CA THR A 26 -6.88 -5.51 11.77
C THR A 26 -7.35 -5.45 10.32
N ASP A 27 -8.65 -5.59 10.10
CA ASP A 27 -9.28 -5.28 8.82
C ASP A 27 -8.96 -3.82 8.47
N GLY A 28 -8.19 -3.61 7.39
CA GLY A 28 -7.73 -2.30 6.93
C GLY A 28 -6.26 -1.96 7.20
N GLU A 29 -5.45 -2.88 7.75
CA GLU A 29 -4.00 -2.68 7.86
C GLU A 29 -3.29 -2.90 6.50
N TRP A 30 -2.41 -1.97 6.13
CA TRP A 30 -1.62 -2.07 4.91
C TRP A 30 -0.60 -3.22 5.00
N VAL A 31 -0.78 -4.25 4.19
CA VAL A 31 0.17 -5.36 4.08
C VAL A 31 1.22 -5.06 3.01
N LYS A 32 2.50 -5.10 3.40
CA LYS A 32 3.61 -4.90 2.46
C LYS A 32 3.65 -6.04 1.45
N THR A 33 3.45 -5.68 0.18
CA THR A 33 3.56 -6.60 -0.95
C THR A 33 4.66 -6.12 -1.90
N SER A 34 5.62 -6.99 -2.20
CA SER A 34 6.73 -6.66 -3.10
C SER A 34 6.36 -6.99 -4.54
N ILE A 35 6.30 -5.98 -5.42
CA ILE A 35 6.10 -6.15 -6.85
C ILE A 35 7.11 -5.33 -7.65
N CYS A 36 7.48 -5.84 -8.83
CA CYS A 36 8.28 -5.10 -9.79
C CYS A 36 7.36 -4.44 -10.81
N LEU A 37 7.46 -3.12 -10.94
CA LEU A 37 6.74 -2.36 -11.97
C LEU A 37 7.64 -2.04 -13.15
N ARG A 38 7.08 -2.05 -14.36
CA ARG A 38 7.77 -1.49 -15.53
C ARG A 38 8.12 -0.03 -15.27
N LYS A 39 9.30 0.42 -15.73
CA LYS A 39 9.79 1.80 -15.53
C LYS A 39 8.76 2.86 -15.95
N GLN A 40 8.16 2.68 -17.12
CA GLN A 40 7.15 3.60 -17.67
C GLN A 40 5.90 3.68 -16.77
N LEU A 41 5.36 2.54 -16.36
CA LEU A 41 4.18 2.50 -15.49
C LEU A 41 4.49 3.14 -14.13
N ARG A 42 5.64 2.85 -13.54
CA ARG A 42 6.08 3.48 -12.29
C ARG A 42 6.18 5.00 -12.43
N GLN A 43 6.70 5.50 -13.54
CA GLN A 43 6.76 6.95 -13.80
C GLN A 43 5.36 7.56 -13.93
N ALA A 44 4.46 6.89 -14.66
CA ALA A 44 3.08 7.33 -14.80
C ALA A 44 2.36 7.42 -13.44
N CYS A 45 2.48 6.40 -12.59
CA CYS A 45 1.92 6.43 -11.24
C CYS A 45 2.51 7.57 -10.40
N LYS A 46 3.81 7.86 -10.51
CA LYS A 46 4.44 8.99 -9.81
C LYS A 46 3.87 10.33 -10.27
N SER A 47 3.75 10.53 -11.58
CA SER A 47 3.21 11.76 -12.15
C SER A 47 1.75 11.95 -11.72
N TYR A 48 0.93 10.91 -11.83
CA TYR A 48 -0.47 10.96 -11.40
C TYR A 48 -0.61 11.29 -9.91
N ALA A 49 0.19 10.64 -9.05
CA ALA A 49 0.20 10.92 -7.62
C ALA A 49 0.53 12.39 -7.32
N ALA A 50 1.54 12.94 -8.00
CA ALA A 50 1.96 14.33 -7.83
C ALA A 50 0.90 15.34 -8.28
N THR A 51 0.11 15.04 -9.33
CA THR A 51 -0.91 15.95 -9.84
C THR A 51 -2.21 15.93 -9.04
N HIS A 52 -2.50 14.84 -8.32
CA HIS A 52 -3.77 14.64 -7.61
C HIS A 52 -3.63 14.72 -6.07
N ASP A 53 -2.46 15.12 -5.56
CA ASP A 53 -2.14 15.12 -4.11
C ASP A 53 -2.40 13.76 -3.44
N THR A 54 -2.05 12.68 -4.16
CA THR A 54 -2.18 11.30 -3.67
C THR A 54 -0.82 10.62 -3.58
N THR A 55 -0.81 9.42 -3.02
CA THR A 55 0.38 8.57 -2.98
C THR A 55 0.34 7.54 -4.10
N ILE A 56 1.52 7.07 -4.55
CA ILE A 56 1.62 5.94 -5.50
C ILE A 56 0.88 4.71 -4.95
N GLN A 57 0.84 4.52 -3.63
CA GLN A 57 0.14 3.42 -3.00
C GLN A 57 -1.37 3.51 -3.23
N GLN A 58 -1.99 4.67 -3.01
CA GLN A 58 -3.42 4.89 -3.30
C GLN A 58 -3.72 4.72 -4.79
N VAL A 59 -2.84 5.21 -5.68
CA VAL A 59 -3.00 5.02 -7.13
C VAL A 59 -3.01 3.54 -7.51
N ILE A 60 -2.11 2.74 -6.93
CA ILE A 60 -2.05 1.30 -7.20
C ILE A 60 -3.27 0.59 -6.60
N ASP A 61 -3.66 0.95 -5.39
CA ASP A 61 -4.80 0.36 -4.66
C ASP A 61 -6.12 0.59 -5.42
N GLU A 62 -6.39 1.84 -5.83
CA GLU A 62 -7.57 2.19 -6.61
C GLU A 62 -7.59 1.49 -7.98
N ALA A 63 -6.44 1.47 -8.67
CA ALA A 63 -6.34 0.83 -9.98
C ALA A 63 -6.57 -0.69 -9.92
N LEU A 64 -5.99 -1.35 -8.91
CA LEU A 64 -6.19 -2.79 -8.70
C LEU A 64 -7.61 -3.10 -8.25
N THR A 65 -8.18 -2.28 -7.36
CA THR A 65 -9.57 -2.43 -6.91
C THR A 65 -10.54 -2.31 -8.09
N ALA A 66 -10.39 -1.28 -8.93
CA ALA A 66 -11.20 -1.13 -10.13
C ALA A 66 -11.03 -2.31 -11.09
N TYR A 67 -9.79 -2.73 -11.35
CA TYR A 67 -9.52 -3.89 -12.21
C TYR A 67 -10.18 -5.18 -11.70
N LEU A 68 -10.10 -5.46 -10.40
CA LEU A 68 -10.70 -6.65 -9.80
C LEU A 68 -12.23 -6.59 -9.79
N ASN A 69 -12.82 -5.42 -9.52
CA ASN A 69 -14.27 -5.23 -9.58
C ASN A 69 -14.81 -5.43 -11.00
N ASP A 70 -14.09 -4.96 -12.02
CA ASP A 70 -14.48 -5.10 -13.43
C ASP A 70 -14.37 -6.56 -13.93
N HIS A 71 -13.47 -7.35 -13.32
CA HIS A 71 -13.17 -8.73 -13.75
C HIS A 71 -13.73 -9.80 -12.81
N ALA A 72 -14.61 -9.41 -11.87
CA ALA A 72 -15.34 -10.24 -10.92
C ALA A 72 -14.75 -11.65 -10.68
N ILE A 73 -13.95 -11.79 -9.61
CA ILE A 73 -13.69 -13.07 -8.94
C ILE A 73 -14.66 -13.20 -7.77
#